data_AF-A0A1I4G8V2-F1
#
_entry.id   AF-A0A1I4G8V2-F1
#
_cell.length_a   1.000
_cell.length_b   1.000
_cell.length_c   1.000
_cell.angle_alpha   90.00
_cell.angle_beta   90.00
_cell.angle_gamma   90.00
#
_symmetry.space_group_name_H-M   'P 1'
#
loop_
_entity.id
_entity.type
_entity.pdbx_description
1 polymer ?
#
loop_
_entity_poly.entity_id
_entity_poly.type
_entity_poly.pdbx_seq_one_letter_code
_entity_poly.pdbx_strand_id
1 'polypeptide(L)'
;MAGLDAYDNSLTMVCEELLHPFKREQGKEPQLRDMNLHRLPWPLDELEALGETEVEMRVTLSYFIEPNPSARGVTSRYRYESHGLRFDVKRPWESDDDFRARINVAARDDEERTNLSDTDSAWLIGKNSRHKGSLHSDIWRGSAAALASRGVIAVYPSLGWWKTRPVLERYNQVVRYSLLVSIKAQDIDVDLYTPISSQIDVPIIIE
;
A
#
# COMPACT_ATOMS: atom_id res chain seq x y z
N MET A 1 3.58 7.16 14.16
CA MET A 1 3.52 6.39 15.43
C MET A 1 3.08 5.00 15.04
N ALA A 2 3.87 3.97 15.34
CA ALA A 2 3.47 2.58 15.07
C ALA A 2 2.91 1.96 16.35
N GLY A 3 1.73 1.33 16.25
CA GLY A 3 1.07 0.63 17.35
C GLY A 3 0.84 -0.83 16.99
N LEU A 4 0.90 -1.72 17.98
CA LEU A 4 0.71 -3.17 17.85
C LEU A 4 -0.38 -3.63 18.81
N ASP A 5 -1.40 -4.31 18.30
CA ASP A 5 -2.40 -5.03 19.08
C ASP A 5 -2.39 -6.51 18.64
N ALA A 6 -2.43 -7.45 19.59
CA ALA A 6 -2.44 -8.89 19.34
C ALA A 6 -3.53 -9.62 20.15
N TYR A 7 -4.24 -10.53 19.48
CA TYR A 7 -5.07 -11.59 20.07
C TYR A 7 -4.47 -12.92 19.57
N ASP A 8 -3.98 -13.75 20.50
CA ASP A 8 -3.24 -15.05 20.42
C ASP A 8 -2.58 -15.55 19.11
N ASN A 9 -3.13 -15.33 17.92
CA ASN A 9 -2.56 -15.79 16.63
C ASN A 9 -2.64 -14.74 15.51
N SER A 10 -2.71 -13.45 15.88
CA SER A 10 -2.70 -12.36 14.91
C SER A 10 -1.82 -11.20 15.34
N LEU A 11 -0.94 -10.78 14.45
CA LEU A 11 -0.20 -9.52 14.55
C LEU A 11 -0.93 -8.45 13.76
N THR A 12 -1.06 -7.24 14.29
CA THR A 12 -1.45 -6.05 13.52
C THR A 12 -0.41 -4.94 13.67
N MET A 13 0.13 -4.47 12.55
CA MET A 13 0.97 -3.28 12.46
C MET A 13 0.14 -2.10 11.94
N VAL A 14 0.25 -0.95 12.57
CA VAL A 14 -0.31 0.32 12.10
C VAL A 14 0.83 1.28 11.79
N CYS A 15 0.84 1.88 10.61
CA CYS A 15 1.77 2.93 10.20
C CYS A 15 0.99 4.17 9.74
N GLU A 16 1.42 5.36 10.16
CA GLU A 16 0.86 6.64 9.72
C GLU A 16 1.97 7.51 9.16
N GLU A 17 1.78 7.96 7.92
CA GLU A 17 2.81 8.69 7.19
C GLU A 17 2.26 9.80 6.29
N LEU A 18 3.19 10.63 5.81
CA LEU A 18 2.96 11.71 4.86
C LEU A 18 3.50 11.34 3.48
N LEU A 19 2.86 11.85 2.44
CA LEU A 19 3.29 11.68 1.06
C LEU A 19 2.97 12.93 0.24
N HIS A 20 3.87 13.39 -0.63
CA HIS A 20 3.50 14.36 -1.66
C HIS A 20 3.16 13.61 -2.96
N PRO A 21 1.87 13.56 -3.34
CA PRO A 21 1.45 12.72 -4.46
C PRO A 21 1.93 13.28 -5.80
N PHE A 22 1.92 14.60 -5.95
CA PHE A 22 2.28 15.26 -7.18
C PHE A 22 3.29 16.38 -6.94
N LYS A 23 3.93 16.80 -8.04
CA LYS A 23 4.70 18.04 -8.15
C LYS A 23 4.39 18.68 -9.48
N ARG A 24 4.57 19.98 -9.58
CA ARG A 24 4.54 20.69 -10.85
C ARG A 24 5.73 21.62 -10.96
N GLU A 25 6.46 21.48 -12.07
CA GLU A 25 7.50 22.43 -12.47
C GLU A 25 6.89 23.54 -13.33
N GLN A 26 7.51 24.72 -13.32
CA GLN A 26 7.00 25.87 -14.08
C GLN A 26 6.84 25.54 -15.57
N GLY A 27 5.66 25.83 -16.11
CA GLY A 27 5.34 25.58 -17.52
C GLY A 27 5.08 24.11 -17.88
N LYS A 28 5.12 23.18 -16.92
CA LYS A 28 4.81 21.75 -17.14
C LYS A 28 3.48 21.36 -16.53
N GLU A 29 2.93 20.24 -16.97
CA GLU A 29 1.80 19.57 -16.32
C GLU A 29 2.25 18.93 -15.00
N PRO A 30 1.35 18.79 -14.00
CA PRO A 30 1.65 18.05 -12.78
C PRO A 30 2.10 16.62 -13.07
N GLN A 31 3.07 16.12 -12.31
CA GLN A 31 3.64 14.77 -12.42
C GLN A 31 3.57 14.07 -11.06
N LEU A 32 3.62 12.73 -11.06
CA LEU A 32 3.81 11.96 -9.84
C LEU A 32 5.14 12.37 -9.18
N ARG A 33 5.18 12.30 -7.85
CA ARG A 33 6.34 12.76 -7.09
C ARG A 33 6.89 11.68 -6.17
N ASP A 34 6.22 11.42 -5.06
CA ASP A 34 6.72 10.52 -4.03
C ASP A 34 6.04 9.15 -4.10
N MET A 35 6.75 8.12 -3.64
CA MET A 35 6.20 6.84 -3.20
C MET A 35 6.89 6.48 -1.89
N ASN A 36 6.16 5.85 -0.97
CA ASN A 36 6.74 5.38 0.30
C ASN A 36 6.88 3.87 0.25
N LEU A 37 8.05 3.36 0.64
CA LEU A 37 8.32 1.93 0.78
C LEU A 37 8.38 1.59 2.27
N HIS A 38 7.40 0.83 2.73
CA HIS A 38 7.29 0.35 4.10
C HIS A 38 7.95 -1.02 4.21
N ARG A 39 9.06 -1.10 4.93
CA ARG A 39 9.64 -2.38 5.32
C ARG A 39 8.88 -2.90 6.52
N LEU A 40 8.30 -4.09 6.37
CA LEU A 40 7.53 -4.74 7.41
C LEU A 40 8.52 -5.44 8.36
N PRO A 41 8.38 -5.27 9.69
CA PRO A 41 9.17 -5.99 10.69
C PRO A 41 8.60 -7.41 10.83
N TRP A 42 8.71 -8.22 9.78
CA TRP A 42 8.27 -9.60 9.80
C TRP A 42 9.10 -10.42 10.80
N PRO A 43 8.48 -11.34 11.55
CA PRO A 43 9.19 -12.35 12.31
C PRO A 43 9.70 -13.40 11.30
N LEU A 44 10.80 -13.08 10.62
CA LEU A 44 11.33 -13.89 9.52
C LEU A 44 11.62 -15.32 10.00
N ASP A 45 12.31 -15.47 11.13
CA ASP A 45 12.67 -16.77 11.69
C ASP A 45 11.43 -17.62 12.01
N GLU A 46 10.38 -17.00 12.55
CA GLU A 46 9.13 -17.68 12.90
C GLU A 46 8.30 -18.05 11.67
N LEU A 47 8.19 -17.14 10.69
CA LEU A 47 7.51 -17.43 9.44
C LEU A 47 8.24 -18.49 8.62
N GLU A 48 9.57 -18.48 8.64
CA GLU A 48 10.38 -19.52 8.01
C GLU A 48 10.21 -20.86 8.73
N ALA A 49 10.18 -20.88 10.07
CA ALA A 49 9.92 -22.08 10.87
C ALA A 49 8.52 -22.68 10.61
N LEU A 50 7.53 -21.83 10.32
CA LEU A 50 6.19 -22.25 9.92
C LEU A 50 6.13 -22.88 8.52
N GLY A 51 7.13 -22.65 7.67
CA GLY A 51 7.28 -23.28 6.37
C GLY A 51 6.04 -23.16 5.47
N GLU A 52 5.44 -24.30 5.14
CA GLU A 52 4.26 -24.42 4.28
C GLU A 52 2.92 -24.18 4.99
N THR A 53 2.93 -23.74 6.25
CA THR A 53 1.70 -23.36 6.96
C THR A 53 1.00 -22.24 6.22
N GLU A 54 -0.29 -22.40 5.94
CA GLU A 54 -1.10 -21.39 5.30
C GLU A 54 -1.36 -20.21 6.24
N VAL A 55 -1.09 -19.00 5.73
CA VAL A 55 -1.26 -17.74 6.43
C VAL A 55 -2.06 -16.75 5.58
N GLU A 56 -2.72 -15.82 6.26
CA GLU A 56 -3.39 -14.69 5.63
C GLU A 56 -2.68 -13.39 6.02
N MET A 57 -2.37 -12.56 5.03
CA MET A 57 -1.98 -11.16 5.25
C MET A 57 -3.08 -10.26 4.73
N ARG A 58 -3.66 -9.44 5.61
CA ARG A 58 -4.56 -8.35 5.23
C ARG A 58 -3.78 -7.05 5.19
N VAL A 59 -3.92 -6.32 4.08
CA VAL A 59 -3.40 -4.96 3.95
C VAL A 59 -4.58 -4.02 3.78
N THR A 60 -4.62 -2.97 4.60
CA THR A 60 -5.63 -1.93 4.55
C THR A 60 -4.95 -0.56 4.48
N LEU A 61 -5.19 0.17 3.39
CA LEU A 61 -4.78 1.55 3.20
C LEU A 61 -6.00 2.47 3.35
N SER A 62 -5.92 3.42 4.27
CA SER A 62 -6.96 4.43 4.52
C SER A 62 -6.37 5.82 4.37
N TYR A 63 -7.08 6.72 3.68
CA TYR A 63 -6.65 8.10 3.48
C TYR A 63 -7.85 8.99 3.21
N PHE A 64 -7.73 10.30 3.45
CA PHE A 64 -8.80 11.23 3.13
C PHE A 64 -8.78 11.63 1.66
N ILE A 65 -9.94 11.63 1.01
CA ILE A 65 -10.09 12.15 -0.35
C ILE A 65 -10.83 13.48 -0.30
N GLU A 66 -10.27 14.50 -0.96
CA GLU A 66 -11.06 15.66 -1.34
C GLU A 66 -11.95 15.30 -2.55
N PRO A 67 -13.28 15.45 -2.45
CA PRO A 67 -14.18 15.23 -3.57
C PRO A 67 -13.92 16.26 -4.66
N ASN A 68 -14.11 15.87 -5.91
CA ASN A 68 -14.03 16.79 -7.03
C ASN A 68 -15.06 17.94 -6.87
N PRO A 69 -14.64 19.22 -6.88
CA PRO A 69 -15.52 20.37 -6.60
C PRO A 69 -16.49 20.73 -7.75
N SER A 70 -16.53 19.98 -8.86
CA SER A 70 -17.48 20.24 -9.94
C SER A 70 -18.93 19.81 -9.61
N ALA A 71 -19.89 20.62 -10.04
CA ALA A 71 -21.33 20.35 -9.89
C ALA A 71 -21.80 19.09 -10.66
N ARG A 72 -22.84 18.43 -10.11
CA ARG A 72 -23.54 17.30 -10.76
C ARG A 72 -23.94 17.64 -12.19
N GLY A 73 -23.63 16.74 -13.12
CA GLY A 73 -24.12 16.80 -14.50
C GLY A 73 -23.03 16.92 -15.56
N VAL A 74 -21.80 17.29 -15.18
CA VAL A 74 -20.66 17.08 -16.08
C VAL A 74 -20.29 15.61 -15.96
N THR A 75 -20.50 14.84 -17.03
CA THR A 75 -19.90 13.52 -17.30
C THR A 75 -18.39 13.67 -17.48
N SER A 76 -17.77 14.37 -16.54
CA SER A 76 -16.36 14.63 -16.53
C SER A 76 -15.71 13.30 -16.29
N ARG A 77 -14.94 12.88 -17.28
CA ARG A 77 -14.05 11.72 -17.32
C ARG A 77 -13.02 11.72 -16.18
N TYR A 78 -13.11 12.64 -15.23
CA TYR A 78 -12.15 12.93 -14.17
C TYR A 78 -12.62 12.26 -12.89
N ARG A 79 -11.70 11.55 -12.25
CA ARG A 79 -11.98 10.73 -11.07
C ARG A 79 -12.49 11.60 -9.93
N TYR A 80 -13.35 11.01 -9.10
CA TYR A 80 -13.84 11.62 -7.86
C TYR A 80 -12.68 11.86 -6.87
N GLU A 81 -11.69 10.97 -6.87
CA GLU A 81 -10.52 11.01 -5.98
C GLU A 81 -9.56 12.16 -6.34
N SER A 82 -9.03 12.82 -5.30
CA SER A 82 -8.07 13.92 -5.43
C SER A 82 -6.71 13.46 -5.89
N HIS A 83 -6.17 12.43 -5.26
CA HIS A 83 -4.78 11.97 -5.46
C HIS A 83 -4.63 10.44 -5.48
N GLY A 84 -5.73 9.71 -5.31
CA GLY A 84 -5.86 8.26 -5.55
C GLY A 84 -4.70 7.42 -5.04
N LEU A 85 -4.53 7.28 -3.72
CA LEU A 85 -3.47 6.41 -3.21
C LEU A 85 -3.76 4.95 -3.50
N ARG A 86 -2.69 4.20 -3.77
CA ARG A 86 -2.71 2.75 -4.01
C ARG A 86 -1.63 2.12 -3.15
N PHE A 87 -1.79 0.82 -2.90
CA PHE A 87 -0.74 0.02 -2.31
C PHE A 87 -0.42 -1.16 -3.21
N ASP A 88 0.79 -1.70 -3.05
CA ASP A 88 1.14 -3.00 -3.58
C ASP A 88 2.25 -3.64 -2.75
N VAL A 89 2.40 -4.95 -2.85
CA VAL A 89 3.37 -5.71 -2.07
C VAL A 89 4.44 -6.29 -2.98
N LYS A 90 5.68 -6.29 -2.49
CA LYS A 90 6.83 -6.92 -3.15
C LYS A 90 6.57 -8.42 -3.34
N ARG A 91 7.07 -8.99 -4.44
CA ARG A 91 6.97 -10.44 -4.71
C ARG A 91 8.19 -11.18 -4.11
N PRO A 92 8.07 -12.48 -3.80
CA PRO A 92 9.14 -13.27 -3.19
C PRO A 92 10.51 -13.18 -3.88
N TRP A 93 10.53 -13.24 -5.21
CA TRP A 93 11.76 -13.27 -6.04
C TRP A 93 12.17 -11.90 -6.58
N GLU A 94 11.45 -10.85 -6.21
CA GLU A 94 11.66 -9.50 -6.72
C GLU A 94 12.72 -8.79 -5.87
N SER A 95 13.63 -8.04 -6.48
CA SER A 95 14.52 -7.13 -5.73
C SER A 95 13.78 -5.86 -5.31
N ASP A 96 14.33 -5.07 -4.37
CA ASP A 96 13.72 -3.78 -4.01
C ASP A 96 13.68 -2.81 -5.22
N ASP A 97 14.70 -2.88 -6.09
CA ASP A 97 14.79 -2.05 -7.30
C ASP A 97 13.79 -2.48 -8.37
N ASP A 98 13.66 -3.79 -8.62
CA ASP A 98 12.66 -4.32 -9.54
C ASP A 98 11.24 -4.02 -9.06
N PHE A 99 11.03 -4.13 -7.74
CA PHE A 99 9.77 -3.77 -7.12
C PHE A 99 9.44 -2.30 -7.37
N ARG A 100 10.40 -1.40 -7.09
CA ARG A 100 10.24 0.03 -7.34
C ARG A 100 9.98 0.32 -8.82
N ALA A 101 10.68 -0.34 -9.73
CA ALA A 101 10.46 -0.20 -11.17
C ALA A 101 9.04 -0.63 -11.56
N ARG A 102 8.55 -1.76 -11.04
CA ARG A 102 7.19 -2.24 -11.25
C ARG A 102 6.14 -1.28 -10.73
N ILE A 103 6.35 -0.66 -9.57
CA ILE A 103 5.45 0.37 -9.03
C ILE A 103 5.42 1.61 -9.93
N ASN A 104 6.59 2.06 -10.43
CA ASN A 104 6.65 3.18 -11.35
C ASN A 104 5.87 2.91 -12.64
N VAL A 105 5.96 1.70 -13.19
CA VAL A 105 5.17 1.28 -14.35
C VAL A 105 3.68 1.27 -14.00
N ALA A 106 3.29 0.62 -12.90
CA ALA A 106 1.90 0.56 -12.46
C ALA A 106 1.27 1.95 -12.25
N ALA A 107 2.03 2.88 -11.68
CA ALA A 107 1.58 4.25 -11.48
C ALA A 107 1.36 4.99 -12.80
N ARG A 108 2.17 4.74 -13.83
CA ARG A 108 1.99 5.29 -15.18
C ARG A 108 0.82 4.63 -15.92
N ASP A 109 0.70 3.31 -15.85
CA ASP A 109 -0.36 2.56 -16.51
C ASP A 109 -1.76 2.96 -15.99
N ASP A 110 -1.89 3.26 -14.69
CA ASP A 110 -3.15 3.78 -14.13
C ASP A 110 -3.49 5.20 -14.63
N GLU A 111 -2.50 5.99 -15.05
CA GLU A 111 -2.71 7.26 -15.75
C GLU A 111 -3.23 7.04 -17.16
N GLU A 112 -2.63 6.09 -17.87
CA GLU A 112 -3.00 5.72 -19.25
C GLU A 112 -4.28 4.87 -19.33
N ARG A 113 -4.78 4.39 -18.18
CA ARG A 113 -5.95 3.52 -18.02
C ARG A 113 -5.80 2.18 -18.72
N THR A 114 -4.58 1.68 -18.79
CA THR A 114 -4.32 0.33 -19.28
C THR A 114 -4.74 -0.67 -18.22
N ASN A 115 -5.47 -1.72 -18.60
CA ASN A 115 -5.82 -2.79 -17.67
C ASN A 115 -4.54 -3.42 -17.13
N LEU A 116 -4.30 -3.24 -15.84
CA LEU A 116 -3.22 -3.93 -15.15
C LEU A 116 -3.55 -5.42 -15.11
N SER A 117 -2.74 -6.23 -15.78
CA SER A 117 -2.74 -7.67 -15.56
C SER A 117 -2.29 -7.92 -14.13
N ASP A 118 -3.24 -8.28 -13.26
CA ASP A 118 -2.91 -8.73 -11.92
C ASP A 118 -2.29 -10.12 -12.04
N THR A 119 -1.00 -10.21 -11.74
CA THR A 119 -0.23 -11.44 -11.91
C THR A 119 -0.12 -12.25 -10.62
N ASP A 120 -0.68 -11.74 -9.51
CA ASP A 120 -0.61 -12.41 -8.22
C ASP A 120 -2.01 -12.88 -7.80
N SER A 121 -2.36 -14.09 -8.23
CA SER A 121 -3.68 -14.71 -7.97
C SER A 121 -3.93 -15.06 -6.50
N ALA A 122 -2.93 -14.88 -5.64
CA ALA A 122 -3.04 -15.10 -4.20
C ALA A 122 -3.83 -13.98 -3.47
N TRP A 123 -4.11 -12.86 -4.15
CA TRP A 123 -4.99 -11.82 -3.64
C TRP A 123 -6.46 -12.18 -3.85
N LEU A 124 -7.27 -12.02 -2.81
CA LEU A 124 -8.69 -12.38 -2.83
C LEU A 124 -9.54 -11.41 -3.68
N ILE A 125 -9.27 -10.10 -3.61
CA ILE A 125 -10.03 -9.07 -4.34
C ILE A 125 -9.27 -8.65 -5.60
N GLY A 126 -7.95 -8.49 -5.50
CA GLY A 126 -7.08 -8.13 -6.61
C GLY A 126 -7.13 -6.64 -6.97
N LYS A 127 -6.12 -6.21 -7.72
CA LYS A 127 -5.86 -4.78 -8.01
C LYS A 127 -7.01 -4.05 -8.68
N ASN A 128 -7.72 -4.73 -9.58
CA ASN A 128 -8.81 -4.13 -10.36
C ASN A 128 -10.05 -3.79 -9.50
N SER A 129 -10.23 -4.44 -8.35
CA SER A 129 -11.42 -4.32 -7.52
C SER A 129 -11.15 -3.73 -6.14
N ARG A 130 -9.93 -3.83 -5.60
CA ARG A 130 -9.59 -3.38 -4.23
C ARG A 130 -9.48 -1.87 -4.07
N HIS A 131 -9.30 -1.14 -5.18
CA HIS A 131 -9.02 0.31 -5.17
C HIS A 131 -10.27 1.15 -5.46
N LYS A 132 -11.23 1.15 -4.53
CA LYS A 132 -12.46 1.97 -4.63
C LYS A 132 -12.60 2.91 -3.44
N GLY A 133 -12.80 4.20 -3.73
CA GLY A 133 -12.99 5.22 -2.69
C GLY A 133 -11.72 5.56 -1.93
N SER A 134 -11.84 5.77 -0.63
CA SER A 134 -10.79 6.23 0.29
C SER A 134 -10.21 5.15 1.21
N LEU A 135 -10.76 3.93 1.12
CA LEU A 135 -10.36 2.77 1.90
C LEU A 135 -10.10 1.62 0.94
N HIS A 136 -8.90 1.07 0.97
CA HIS A 136 -8.49 -0.04 0.13
C HIS A 136 -8.08 -1.17 1.05
N SER A 137 -8.73 -2.32 0.93
CA SER A 137 -8.40 -3.49 1.74
C SER A 137 -8.38 -4.71 0.85
N ASP A 138 -7.40 -5.58 1.06
CA ASP A 138 -7.30 -6.86 0.36
C ASP A 138 -6.61 -7.89 1.25
N ILE A 139 -6.84 -9.17 0.95
CA ILE A 139 -6.29 -10.30 1.69
C ILE A 139 -5.45 -11.12 0.73
N TRP A 140 -4.19 -11.29 1.07
CA TRP A 140 -3.27 -12.21 0.43
C TRP A 140 -3.24 -13.53 1.21
N ARG A 141 -3.17 -14.66 0.49
CA ARG A 141 -3.09 -16.00 1.06
C ARG A 141 -1.93 -16.80 0.46
N GLY A 142 -1.22 -17.55 1.30
CA GLY A 142 -0.20 -18.50 0.86
C GLY A 142 0.61 -19.01 2.04
N SER A 143 1.74 -19.65 1.75
CA SER A 143 2.60 -20.21 2.80
C SER A 143 3.31 -19.13 3.61
N ALA A 144 3.62 -19.44 4.87
CA ALA A 144 4.39 -18.58 5.76
C ALA A 144 5.77 -18.22 5.18
N ALA A 145 6.45 -19.18 4.55
CA ALA A 145 7.70 -18.94 3.83
C ALA A 145 7.53 -17.96 2.65
N ALA A 146 6.44 -18.10 1.88
CA ALA A 146 6.15 -17.15 0.80
C ALA A 146 5.81 -15.75 1.35
N LEU A 147 5.24 -15.65 2.55
CA LEU A 147 4.97 -14.37 3.20
C LEU A 147 6.24 -13.71 3.75
N ALA A 148 7.16 -14.48 4.35
CA ALA A 148 8.44 -13.99 4.87
C ALA A 148 9.24 -13.23 3.80
N SER A 149 9.21 -13.72 2.56
CA SER A 149 9.87 -13.08 1.42
C SER A 149 9.17 -11.81 0.87
N ARG A 150 7.99 -11.44 1.38
CA ARG A 150 7.18 -10.28 0.94
C ARG A 150 7.33 -9.09 1.90
N GLY A 151 8.58 -8.75 2.21
CA GLY A 151 8.96 -7.80 3.26
C GLY A 151 8.65 -6.31 3.04
N VAL A 152 8.15 -5.92 1.88
CA VAL A 152 8.01 -4.49 1.51
C VAL A 152 6.66 -4.19 0.90
N ILE A 153 5.99 -3.15 1.42
CA ILE A 153 4.76 -2.59 0.85
C ILE A 153 5.06 -1.19 0.29
N ALA A 154 4.67 -0.96 -0.96
CA ALA A 154 4.70 0.38 -1.54
C ALA A 154 3.34 1.06 -1.37
N VAL A 155 3.35 2.34 -0.97
CA VAL A 155 2.20 3.24 -1.07
C VAL A 155 2.55 4.33 -2.09
N TYR A 156 1.71 4.50 -3.10
CA TYR A 156 2.00 5.42 -4.21
C TYR A 156 0.72 6.10 -4.72
N PRO A 157 0.85 7.33 -5.23
CA PRO A 157 -0.26 8.05 -5.83
C PRO A 157 -0.61 7.49 -7.21
N SER A 158 -1.87 7.67 -7.58
CA SER A 158 -2.42 7.33 -8.88
C SER A 158 -3.16 8.55 -9.45
N LEU A 159 -3.74 8.43 -10.65
CA LEU A 159 -4.34 9.57 -11.32
C LEU A 159 -5.51 10.17 -10.52
N GLY A 160 -5.41 11.44 -10.12
CA GLY A 160 -6.48 12.15 -9.41
C GLY A 160 -6.79 13.55 -9.96
N TRP A 161 -7.88 14.17 -9.48
CA TRP A 161 -8.26 15.50 -9.96
C TRP A 161 -7.25 16.60 -9.60
N TRP A 162 -6.45 16.43 -8.54
CA TRP A 162 -5.35 17.35 -8.22
C TRP A 162 -4.30 17.41 -9.34
N LYS A 163 -4.08 16.29 -10.06
CA LYS A 163 -3.17 16.22 -11.22
C LYS A 163 -3.83 16.75 -12.50
N THR A 164 -5.07 16.34 -12.76
CA THR A 164 -5.77 16.66 -14.04
C THR A 164 -6.38 18.06 -14.09
N ARG A 165 -6.45 18.78 -12.96
CA ARG A 165 -6.96 20.15 -12.87
C ARG A 165 -5.95 21.10 -12.22
N PRO A 166 -4.83 21.40 -12.90
CA PRO A 166 -3.77 22.25 -12.35
C PRO A 166 -4.24 23.67 -12.01
N VAL A 167 -5.33 24.16 -12.63
CA VAL A 167 -5.91 25.48 -12.32
C VAL A 167 -6.34 25.63 -10.86
N LEU A 168 -6.64 24.52 -10.17
CA LEU A 168 -7.04 24.52 -8.75
C LEU A 168 -5.85 24.46 -7.78
N GLU A 169 -4.61 24.39 -8.28
CA GLU A 169 -3.37 24.52 -7.51
C GLU A 169 -3.20 23.54 -6.33
N ARG A 170 -3.87 22.37 -6.40
CA ARG A 170 -3.76 21.32 -5.38
C ARG A 170 -2.59 20.34 -5.58
N TYR A 171 -1.88 20.42 -6.70
CA TYR A 171 -0.84 19.46 -7.08
C TYR A 171 0.40 19.45 -6.16
N ASN A 172 0.65 20.47 -5.32
CA ASN A 172 1.81 20.50 -4.41
C ASN A 172 1.46 20.15 -2.95
N GLN A 173 0.23 19.70 -2.68
CA GLN A 173 -0.24 19.43 -1.32
C GLN A 173 0.37 18.15 -0.73
N VAL A 174 0.55 18.12 0.59
CA VAL A 174 0.91 16.91 1.35
C VAL A 174 -0.37 16.17 1.73
N VAL A 175 -0.35 14.85 1.71
CA VAL A 175 -1.45 14.01 2.20
C VAL A 175 -0.99 13.11 3.33
N ARG A 176 -1.93 12.71 4.18
CA ARG A 176 -1.72 11.69 5.22
C ARG A 176 -2.43 10.41 4.84
N TYR A 177 -1.85 9.29 5.22
CA TYR A 177 -2.51 7.99 5.14
C TYR A 177 -2.17 7.13 6.35
N SER A 178 -3.01 6.14 6.58
CA SER A 178 -2.78 5.05 7.54
C SER A 178 -2.69 3.74 6.77
N LEU A 179 -1.63 2.98 7.01
CA LEU A 179 -1.41 1.64 6.49
C LEU A 179 -1.52 0.66 7.65
N LEU A 180 -2.48 -0.25 7.57
CA LEU A 180 -2.67 -1.35 8.51
C LEU A 180 -2.31 -2.65 7.82
N VAL A 181 -1.51 -3.48 8.49
CA VAL A 181 -1.14 -4.80 8.00
C VAL A 181 -1.37 -5.78 9.12
N SER A 182 -2.19 -6.80 8.88
CA SER A 182 -2.42 -7.86 9.85
C SER A 182 -2.11 -9.22 9.28
N ILE A 183 -1.53 -10.08 10.09
CA ILE A 183 -1.13 -11.45 9.72
C ILE A 183 -1.89 -12.40 10.60
N LYS A 184 -2.38 -13.50 10.02
CA LYS A 184 -3.06 -14.55 10.73
C LYS A 184 -2.59 -15.91 10.24
N ALA A 185 -2.12 -16.77 11.13
CA ALA A 185 -1.91 -18.18 10.83
C ALA A 185 -3.21 -18.97 10.99
N GLN A 186 -3.48 -19.92 10.09
CA GLN A 186 -4.60 -20.85 10.25
C GLN A 186 -4.15 -22.05 11.12
N ASP A 187 -4.98 -22.40 12.11
CA ASP A 187 -4.92 -23.65 12.90
C ASP A 187 -3.66 -23.95 13.73
N ILE A 188 -2.82 -22.96 14.05
CA ILE A 188 -1.67 -23.17 14.95
C ILE A 188 -1.60 -22.07 16.00
N ASP A 189 -1.43 -22.50 17.25
CA ASP A 189 -1.12 -21.68 18.43
C ASP A 189 0.35 -21.25 18.38
N VAL A 190 0.69 -20.41 17.39
CA VAL A 190 2.05 -19.87 17.21
C VAL A 190 2.09 -18.44 17.69
N ASP A 191 2.91 -18.22 18.70
CA ASP A 191 3.24 -16.90 19.21
C ASP A 191 4.07 -16.11 18.18
N LEU A 192 3.37 -15.41 17.29
CA LEU A 192 3.95 -14.43 16.36
C LEU A 192 4.23 -13.09 17.05
N TYR A 193 3.80 -12.88 18.30
CA TYR A 193 3.86 -11.58 18.97
C TYR A 193 5.19 -11.33 19.67
N THR A 194 5.65 -12.28 20.49
CA THR A 194 6.88 -12.16 21.28
C THR A 194 8.12 -11.79 20.45
N PRO A 195 8.41 -12.42 19.30
CA PRO A 195 9.61 -12.10 18.55
C PRO A 195 9.54 -10.74 17.86
N ILE A 196 8.38 -10.31 17.40
CA ILE A 196 8.21 -9.01 16.74
C ILE A 196 8.31 -7.86 17.73
N SER A 197 7.72 -8.02 18.92
CA SER A 197 7.83 -7.03 20.00
C SER A 197 9.29 -6.73 20.33
N SER A 198 10.14 -7.77 20.33
CA SER A 198 11.59 -7.62 20.55
C SER A 198 12.34 -6.87 19.44
N GLN A 199 11.85 -6.91 18.19
CA GLN A 199 12.44 -6.20 17.07
C GLN A 199 11.98 -4.73 16.99
N ILE A 200 10.78 -4.41 17.48
CA ILE A 200 10.18 -3.07 17.38
C ILE A 200 10.63 -2.13 18.53
N ASP A 201 11.12 -2.68 19.65
CA ASP A 201 11.79 -1.89 20.70
C ASP A 201 13.11 -1.25 20.22
N VAL A 202 13.54 -1.56 18.99
CA VAL A 202 14.58 -0.80 18.29
C VAL A 202 13.91 0.37 17.56
N PRO A 203 14.17 1.64 17.94
CA PRO A 203 13.57 2.78 17.27
C PRO A 203 13.94 2.74 15.78
N ILE A 204 12.92 2.64 14.92
CA ILE A 204 13.08 2.75 13.48
C ILE A 204 13.56 4.16 13.19
N ILE A 205 14.85 4.30 12.86
CA ILE A 205 15.44 5.55 12.41
C ILE A 205 14.88 5.82 11.02
N ILE A 206 13.99 6.79 10.93
CA ILE A 206 13.48 7.32 9.67
C ILE A 206 14.49 8.37 9.21
N GLU A 207 15.23 8.09 8.14
CA GLU A 207 16.05 9.08 7.42
C GLU A 207 15.20 9.97 6.50
#